data_AF-A0A076PI69-F1
#
_entry.id   AF-A0A076PI69-F1
#
_cell.length_a   1.000
_cell.length_b   1.000
_cell.length_c   1.000
_cell.angle_alpha   90.00
_cell.angle_beta   90.00
_cell.angle_gamma   90.00
#
_symmetry.space_group_name_H-M   'P 1'
#
loop_
_entity.id
_entity.type
_entity.pdbx_description
1 polymer ?
#
loop_
_entity_poly.entity_id
_entity_poly.type
_entity_poly.pdbx_seq_one_letter_code
_entity_poly.pdbx_strand_id
1 'polypeptide(L)'
;MKEFNSCETGLHQARGTKQEPKPAAAPRSEGLLPPQGGSGEAAQRVFPLSAIQGQPALVQALLLAAIEPQLGGVLIRGPRGTAKSTAARALADLLAPAPFVTLPLGASIEHVTGSLDLSKALAGHEVAFAPGLIAKAHEGVLYVDEINLLPDAIVDVLLDVAASGINRIERDGISHSHAARFVLVGTMNPEEGMLRPQLLDRLGLCVQLDNPQDPQLRSSIVKARLRFDLDPQGFVQSHAARQQEIRQRLAQARSRCRNASELAWSDDVHEAVALQCIAAQVDGLRADLVMLRAARALAAWQGSHSITPAHVAEVAPLVLQHRAAQPDPGSASQPQQTPAGTASAVPAAPSSTDRKDRTEPGIQASASPSTASREPGATGSLPQDAGPGLEQPPAGWGQAQAVSSVVFEPQQADAMAQAALEALAAKKARASGLLR
;
A
#
# COMPACT_ATOMS: atom_id res chain seq x y z
N MET A 1 -74.65 17.34 -27.70
CA MET A 1 -75.15 17.92 -28.97
C MET A 1 -75.35 19.42 -28.73
N LYS A 2 -74.69 20.30 -29.51
CA LYS A 2 -75.26 21.12 -30.62
C LYS A 2 -76.02 22.37 -30.10
N GLU A 3 -76.07 23.56 -30.73
CA GLU A 3 -75.48 24.22 -31.92
C GLU A 3 -75.52 25.78 -31.68
N PHE A 4 -74.60 26.66 -32.12
CA PHE A 4 -74.29 27.25 -33.46
C PHE A 4 -75.26 28.36 -33.98
N ASN A 5 -74.78 29.60 -34.29
CA ASN A 5 -75.22 30.41 -35.47
C ASN A 5 -74.48 31.76 -35.79
N SER A 6 -74.44 32.10 -37.09
CA SER A 6 -74.50 33.42 -37.82
C SER A 6 -73.55 34.65 -37.65
N CYS A 7 -72.95 35.07 -38.80
CA CYS A 7 -72.97 36.41 -39.49
C CYS A 7 -72.27 37.68 -38.88
N GLU A 8 -71.84 38.76 -39.61
CA GLU A 8 -71.55 39.08 -41.05
C GLU A 8 -70.81 40.44 -41.29
N THR A 9 -70.33 40.74 -42.53
CA THR A 9 -69.79 42.05 -43.07
C THR A 9 -68.48 42.62 -42.47
N GLY A 10 -67.76 43.65 -43.00
CA GLY A 10 -67.77 44.46 -44.26
C GLY A 10 -67.30 45.94 -44.02
N LEU A 11 -66.89 46.83 -44.95
CA LEU A 11 -66.38 46.77 -46.36
C LEU A 11 -65.89 48.19 -46.81
N HIS A 12 -64.64 48.43 -47.26
CA HIS A 12 -64.23 49.66 -48.02
C HIS A 12 -62.94 49.52 -48.89
N GLN A 13 -62.76 50.39 -49.89
CA GLN A 13 -61.69 50.42 -50.93
C GLN A 13 -60.80 51.69 -50.83
N ALA A 14 -59.74 51.95 -51.64
CA ALA A 14 -58.60 51.18 -52.21
C ALA A 14 -57.81 52.10 -53.19
N ARG A 15 -56.46 51.98 -53.29
CA ARG A 15 -55.62 52.33 -54.47
C ARG A 15 -54.13 52.05 -54.20
N GLY A 16 -53.35 51.77 -55.26
CA GLY A 16 -51.89 51.58 -55.17
C GLY A 16 -51.21 51.40 -56.53
N THR A 17 -49.88 51.50 -56.55
CA THR A 17 -49.01 51.32 -57.74
C THR A 17 -47.73 50.57 -57.33
N LYS A 18 -47.23 49.69 -58.21
CA LYS A 18 -46.15 48.73 -57.92
C LYS A 18 -44.74 49.36 -57.83
N GLN A 19 -43.89 48.75 -57.00
CA GLN A 19 -42.47 48.49 -57.32
C GLN A 19 -41.98 47.24 -56.59
N GLU A 20 -40.95 46.57 -57.12
CA GLU A 20 -40.44 45.26 -56.67
C GLU A 20 -39.15 45.37 -55.82
N PRO A 21 -38.78 44.33 -55.03
CA PRO A 21 -37.96 44.51 -53.84
C PRO A 21 -36.43 44.38 -54.03
N LYS A 22 -35.69 45.06 -53.15
CA LYS A 22 -34.29 44.76 -52.77
C LYS A 22 -34.15 44.83 -51.23
N PRO A 23 -33.07 44.27 -50.64
CA PRO A 23 -33.21 43.58 -49.36
C PRO A 23 -33.09 44.49 -48.13
N ALA A 24 -33.92 44.22 -47.12
CA ALA A 24 -33.77 44.80 -45.80
C ALA A 24 -32.59 44.16 -45.05
N ALA A 25 -31.80 44.97 -44.36
CA ALA A 25 -30.72 44.48 -43.49
C ALA A 25 -31.32 43.87 -42.20
N ALA A 26 -30.94 42.62 -41.89
CA ALA A 26 -31.36 41.96 -40.66
C ALA A 26 -30.57 42.49 -39.44
N PRO A 27 -31.20 42.61 -38.25
CA PRO A 27 -30.49 42.94 -37.02
C PRO A 27 -29.56 41.80 -36.59
N ARG A 28 -28.58 42.13 -35.74
CA ARG A 28 -27.53 41.20 -35.29
C ARG A 28 -28.13 40.00 -34.55
N SER A 29 -27.88 38.79 -35.06
CA SER A 29 -28.12 37.56 -34.32
C SER A 29 -26.99 37.34 -33.31
N GLU A 30 -27.30 37.42 -32.02
CA GLU A 30 -26.39 36.93 -30.98
C GLU A 30 -26.27 35.41 -31.12
N GLY A 31 -25.08 34.96 -31.52
CA GLY A 31 -24.78 33.55 -31.74
C GLY A 31 -24.77 32.79 -30.42
N LEU A 32 -25.89 32.14 -30.12
CA LEU A 32 -26.09 31.22 -28.99
C LEU A 32 -24.84 30.38 -28.70
N LEU A 33 -24.09 30.72 -27.65
CA LEU A 33 -23.03 29.83 -27.15
C LEU A 33 -23.68 28.51 -26.71
N PRO A 34 -23.05 27.35 -27.00
CA PRO A 34 -23.48 26.10 -26.38
C PRO A 34 -23.34 26.23 -24.85
N PRO A 35 -24.23 25.63 -24.05
CA PRO A 35 -24.16 25.73 -22.60
C PRO A 35 -22.84 25.14 -22.10
N GLN A 36 -22.09 25.90 -21.30
CA GLN A 36 -20.90 25.40 -20.61
C GLN A 36 -21.30 24.50 -19.43
N GLY A 37 -21.85 23.33 -19.77
CA GLY A 37 -22.27 22.32 -18.81
C GLY A 37 -21.10 21.46 -18.36
N GLY A 38 -20.81 21.50 -17.07
CA GLY A 38 -19.85 20.60 -16.43
C GLY A 38 -18.39 21.02 -16.60
N SER A 39 -17.85 21.67 -15.58
CA SER A 39 -16.42 21.65 -15.31
C SER A 39 -15.99 20.21 -15.05
N GLY A 40 -15.53 19.52 -16.10
CA GLY A 40 -14.85 18.24 -15.99
C GLY A 40 -13.53 18.44 -15.27
N GLU A 41 -13.59 18.43 -13.93
CA GLU A 41 -12.43 18.46 -13.04
C GLU A 41 -11.39 17.47 -13.57
N ALA A 42 -10.18 17.96 -13.85
CA ALA A 42 -9.22 17.23 -14.67
C ALA A 42 -8.72 15.99 -13.92
N ALA A 43 -9.43 14.87 -14.11
CA ALA A 43 -9.29 13.63 -13.36
C ALA A 43 -7.82 13.27 -13.21
N GLN A 44 -7.30 13.49 -12.00
CA GLN A 44 -5.88 13.73 -11.78
C GLN A 44 -5.11 12.47 -12.19
N ARG A 45 -4.47 12.54 -13.36
CA ARG A 45 -3.89 11.35 -14.00
C ARG A 45 -2.90 10.69 -13.05
N VAL A 46 -2.95 9.37 -12.98
CA VAL A 46 -2.06 8.59 -12.13
C VAL A 46 -0.79 8.27 -12.90
N PHE A 47 0.35 8.34 -12.23
CA PHE A 47 1.62 7.91 -12.82
C PHE A 47 1.58 6.38 -13.02
N PRO A 48 1.72 5.86 -14.25
CA PRO A 48 1.43 4.45 -14.53
C PRO A 48 2.46 3.52 -13.88
N LEU A 49 1.99 2.38 -13.35
CA LEU A 49 2.83 1.38 -12.65
C LEU A 49 3.97 0.90 -13.56
N SER A 50 3.69 0.74 -14.85
CA SER A 50 4.65 0.36 -15.91
C SER A 50 5.81 1.36 -16.17
N ALA A 51 5.78 2.55 -15.56
CA ALA A 51 6.82 3.58 -15.64
C ALA A 51 7.71 3.68 -14.39
N ILE A 52 7.40 2.93 -13.32
CA ILE A 52 8.22 2.87 -12.11
C ILE A 52 9.53 2.15 -12.44
N GLN A 53 10.66 2.77 -12.06
CA GLN A 53 12.01 2.31 -12.38
C GLN A 53 12.78 2.01 -11.11
N GLY A 54 13.68 1.01 -11.15
CA GLY A 54 14.58 0.68 -10.05
C GLY A 54 13.96 -0.02 -8.85
N GLN A 55 12.64 -0.30 -8.86
CA GLN A 55 11.93 -0.89 -7.71
C GLN A 55 11.18 -2.20 -8.09
N PRO A 56 11.87 -3.23 -8.64
CA PRO A 56 11.21 -4.46 -9.10
C PRO A 56 10.48 -5.20 -7.97
N ALA A 57 11.11 -5.30 -6.78
CA ALA A 57 10.52 -5.94 -5.61
C ALA A 57 9.21 -5.27 -5.15
N LEU A 58 9.10 -3.94 -5.27
CA LEU A 58 7.86 -3.22 -4.95
C LEU A 58 6.75 -3.54 -5.95
N VAL A 59 7.05 -3.46 -7.25
CA VAL A 59 6.09 -3.77 -8.31
C VAL A 59 5.63 -5.22 -8.18
N GLN A 60 6.53 -6.15 -7.87
CA GLN A 60 6.23 -7.54 -7.59
C GLN A 60 5.32 -7.71 -6.36
N ALA A 61 5.67 -7.14 -5.20
CA ALA A 61 4.85 -7.27 -3.99
C ALA A 61 3.44 -6.67 -4.16
N LEU A 62 3.32 -5.52 -4.82
CA LEU A 62 2.04 -4.89 -5.15
C LEU A 62 1.20 -5.73 -6.11
N LEU A 63 1.83 -6.38 -7.11
CA LEU A 63 1.13 -7.30 -8.02
C LEU A 63 0.70 -8.59 -7.30
N LEU A 64 1.56 -9.18 -6.46
CA LEU A 64 1.22 -10.38 -5.68
C LEU A 64 0.03 -10.13 -4.74
N ALA A 65 0.04 -9.02 -3.99
CA ALA A 65 -1.07 -8.64 -3.13
C ALA A 65 -2.35 -8.24 -3.91
N ALA A 66 -2.21 -7.77 -5.15
CA ALA A 66 -3.35 -7.57 -6.03
C ALA A 66 -3.92 -8.89 -6.59
N ILE A 67 -3.09 -9.92 -6.81
CA ILE A 67 -3.54 -11.26 -7.22
C ILE A 67 -4.25 -11.96 -6.06
N GLU A 68 -3.64 -11.92 -4.87
CA GLU A 68 -4.09 -12.60 -3.66
C GLU A 68 -4.21 -11.62 -2.48
N PRO A 69 -5.34 -10.89 -2.35
CA PRO A 69 -5.53 -9.93 -1.25
C PRO A 69 -5.43 -10.56 0.15
N GLN A 70 -5.74 -11.86 0.27
CA GLN A 70 -5.62 -12.62 1.52
C GLN A 70 -4.17 -12.84 1.97
N LEU A 71 -3.17 -12.26 1.30
CA LEU A 71 -1.80 -12.22 1.80
C LEU A 71 -1.65 -11.41 3.10
N GLY A 72 -2.58 -10.49 3.41
CA GLY A 72 -2.46 -9.61 4.58
C GLY A 72 -1.74 -8.27 4.28
N GLY A 73 -1.74 -7.85 3.01
CA GLY A 73 -1.23 -6.55 2.58
C GLY A 73 0.29 -6.46 2.35
N VAL A 74 0.71 -5.26 1.96
CA VAL A 74 2.11 -4.90 1.64
C VAL A 74 2.60 -3.77 2.55
N LEU A 75 3.78 -3.96 3.11
CA LEU A 75 4.53 -2.99 3.90
C LEU A 75 5.66 -2.37 3.06
N ILE A 76 5.72 -1.05 2.96
CA ILE A 76 6.74 -0.31 2.20
C ILE A 76 7.62 0.52 3.14
N ARG A 77 8.75 -0.05 3.56
CA ARG A 77 9.78 0.59 4.39
C ARG A 77 10.71 1.44 3.51
N GLY A 78 11.46 2.36 4.12
CA GLY A 78 12.44 3.22 3.42
C GLY A 78 12.21 4.72 3.61
N PRO A 79 13.16 5.59 3.18
CA PRO A 79 13.12 7.03 3.43
C PRO A 79 12.05 7.76 2.62
N ARG A 80 11.78 9.02 3.01
CA ARG A 80 10.89 9.94 2.29
C ARG A 80 11.42 10.20 0.86
N GLY A 81 10.50 10.36 -0.10
CA GLY A 81 10.84 10.57 -1.53
C GLY A 81 10.92 9.29 -2.40
N THR A 82 10.88 8.09 -1.81
CA THR A 82 10.98 6.79 -2.52
C THR A 82 9.76 6.38 -3.37
N ALA A 83 8.88 7.32 -3.73
CA ALA A 83 7.69 7.12 -4.58
C ALA A 83 6.61 6.12 -4.08
N LYS A 84 6.60 5.76 -2.79
CA LYS A 84 5.66 4.80 -2.18
C LYS A 84 4.18 5.07 -2.47
N SER A 85 3.71 6.30 -2.17
CA SER A 85 2.31 6.70 -2.39
C SER A 85 1.98 6.85 -3.89
N THR A 86 2.99 7.05 -4.75
CA THR A 86 2.84 6.99 -6.20
C THR A 86 2.58 5.55 -6.65
N ALA A 87 3.35 4.58 -6.16
CA ALA A 87 3.20 3.16 -6.47
C ALA A 87 1.85 2.60 -5.99
N ALA A 88 1.39 2.99 -4.79
CA ALA A 88 0.09 2.58 -4.28
C ALA A 88 -1.09 3.11 -5.13
N ARG A 89 -1.04 4.37 -5.57
CA ARG A 89 -2.03 4.93 -6.51
C ARG A 89 -1.94 4.27 -7.89
N ALA A 90 -0.72 4.01 -8.37
CA ALA A 90 -0.47 3.32 -9.63
C ALA A 90 -1.03 1.89 -9.66
N LEU A 91 -1.10 1.21 -8.51
CA LEU A 91 -1.80 -0.06 -8.36
C LEU A 91 -3.33 0.12 -8.49
N ALA A 92 -3.92 1.15 -7.88
CA ALA A 92 -5.34 1.42 -8.04
C ALA A 92 -5.74 1.79 -9.48
N ASP A 93 -4.92 2.56 -10.22
CA ASP A 93 -5.10 2.79 -11.66
C ASP A 93 -5.02 1.47 -12.46
N LEU A 94 -4.10 0.57 -12.10
CA LEU A 94 -4.02 -0.73 -12.73
C LEU A 94 -5.30 -1.56 -12.47
N LEU A 95 -5.83 -1.49 -11.25
CA LEU A 95 -7.06 -2.19 -10.82
C LEU A 95 -8.37 -1.55 -11.29
N ALA A 96 -8.34 -0.41 -11.99
CA ALA A 96 -9.52 0.38 -12.32
C ALA A 96 -10.64 -0.43 -13.03
N PRO A 97 -11.93 -0.23 -12.69
CA PRO A 97 -12.46 0.73 -11.72
C PRO A 97 -12.40 0.21 -10.27
N ALA A 98 -11.48 0.76 -9.48
CA ALA A 98 -11.18 0.35 -8.12
C ALA A 98 -10.95 1.58 -7.24
N PRO A 99 -11.56 1.66 -6.04
CA PRO A 99 -11.37 2.80 -5.15
C PRO A 99 -9.95 2.84 -4.59
N PHE A 100 -9.37 4.04 -4.49
CA PHE A 100 -8.16 4.32 -3.70
C PHE A 100 -8.59 5.12 -2.46
N VAL A 101 -8.50 4.50 -1.28
CA VAL A 101 -8.88 5.12 -0.01
C VAL A 101 -7.65 5.34 0.83
N THR A 102 -7.41 6.59 1.25
CA THR A 102 -6.38 6.91 2.26
C THR A 102 -7.01 6.88 3.65
N LEU A 103 -6.37 6.19 4.60
CA LEU A 103 -6.72 6.25 6.01
C LEU A 103 -5.89 7.36 6.70
N PRO A 104 -6.52 8.39 7.29
CA PRO A 104 -5.81 9.42 8.03
C PRO A 104 -5.46 8.94 9.44
N LEU A 105 -4.27 9.30 9.94
CA LEU A 105 -3.74 8.84 11.24
C LEU A 105 -4.71 9.07 12.42
N GLY A 106 -5.43 10.20 12.41
CA GLY A 106 -6.43 10.57 13.43
C GLY A 106 -7.85 10.06 13.17
N ALA A 107 -8.05 9.01 12.37
CA ALA A 107 -9.37 8.41 12.19
C ALA A 107 -9.88 7.78 13.51
N SER A 108 -11.18 7.88 13.79
CA SER A 108 -11.82 7.04 14.82
C SER A 108 -12.11 5.64 14.25
N ILE A 109 -12.23 4.63 15.13
CA ILE A 109 -12.69 3.29 14.73
C ILE A 109 -14.00 3.38 13.94
N GLU A 110 -14.99 4.13 14.43
CA GLU A 110 -16.27 4.32 13.73
C GLU A 110 -16.14 4.93 12.33
N HIS A 111 -15.11 5.76 12.05
CA HIS A 111 -14.86 6.24 10.70
C HIS A 111 -14.17 5.18 9.83
N VAL A 112 -13.31 4.34 10.41
CA VAL A 112 -12.62 3.25 9.70
C VAL A 112 -13.59 2.12 9.36
N THR A 113 -14.28 1.55 10.36
CA THR A 113 -15.23 0.43 10.20
C THR A 113 -16.58 0.89 9.64
N GLY A 114 -17.02 2.09 9.99
CA GLY A 114 -18.42 2.50 9.92
C GLY A 114 -19.14 2.30 11.26
N SER A 115 -20.33 2.86 11.38
CA SER A 115 -21.15 2.84 12.60
C SER A 115 -22.61 2.49 12.31
N LEU A 116 -23.38 2.19 13.36
CA LEU A 116 -24.81 1.86 13.29
C LEU A 116 -25.59 2.97 13.99
N ASP A 117 -26.57 3.57 13.31
CA ASP A 117 -27.43 4.59 13.89
C ASP A 117 -28.66 3.94 14.57
N LEU A 118 -28.50 3.62 15.86
CA LEU A 118 -29.57 3.07 16.68
C LEU A 118 -30.76 4.04 16.88
N SER A 119 -30.57 5.35 16.69
CA SER A 119 -31.65 6.34 16.81
C SER A 119 -32.76 6.08 15.78
N LYS A 120 -32.39 5.63 14.58
CA LYS A 120 -33.34 5.24 13.53
C LYS A 120 -33.96 3.86 13.81
N ALA A 121 -33.15 2.91 14.30
CA ALA A 121 -33.61 1.58 14.72
C ALA A 121 -34.73 1.65 15.79
N LEU A 122 -34.53 2.52 16.79
CA LEU A 122 -35.50 2.76 17.87
C LEU A 122 -36.74 3.54 17.41
N ALA A 123 -36.66 4.27 16.30
CA ALA A 123 -37.78 5.00 15.70
C ALA A 123 -38.69 4.10 14.81
N GLY A 124 -38.46 2.78 14.79
CA GLY A 124 -39.30 1.82 14.05
C GLY A 124 -38.93 1.68 12.56
N HIS A 125 -37.77 2.17 12.15
CA HIS A 125 -37.22 2.00 10.79
C HIS A 125 -35.84 1.34 10.86
N GLU A 126 -35.37 0.77 9.75
CA GLU A 126 -34.26 -0.19 9.74
C GLU A 126 -32.94 0.35 10.34
N VAL A 127 -32.08 -0.56 10.82
CA VAL A 127 -30.75 -0.22 11.37
C VAL A 127 -29.90 0.42 10.29
N ALA A 128 -29.81 1.75 10.32
CA ALA A 128 -29.09 2.52 9.31
C ALA A 128 -27.58 2.42 9.52
N PHE A 129 -26.92 1.63 8.66
CA PHE A 129 -25.47 1.52 8.60
C PHE A 129 -24.84 2.76 7.92
N ALA A 130 -23.87 3.39 8.59
CA ALA A 130 -23.05 4.46 8.06
C ALA A 130 -21.69 3.89 7.56
N PRO A 131 -21.42 3.85 6.25
CA PRO A 131 -20.24 3.16 5.71
C PRO A 131 -18.92 3.89 5.97
N GLY A 132 -18.01 3.18 6.66
CA GLY A 132 -16.65 3.65 6.95
C GLY A 132 -15.68 3.57 5.76
N LEU A 133 -14.42 3.90 6.01
CA LEU A 133 -13.32 3.83 5.04
C LEU A 133 -13.12 2.40 4.49
N ILE A 134 -13.27 1.38 5.34
CA ILE A 134 -13.18 -0.04 4.95
C ILE A 134 -14.26 -0.41 3.91
N ALA A 135 -15.48 0.09 4.06
CA ALA A 135 -16.56 -0.12 3.08
C ALA A 135 -16.25 0.57 1.75
N LYS A 136 -15.71 1.79 1.80
CA LYS A 136 -15.31 2.57 0.61
C LYS A 136 -14.11 1.98 -0.13
N ALA A 137 -13.29 1.15 0.53
CA ALA A 137 -12.12 0.51 -0.06
C ALA A 137 -12.43 -0.83 -0.77
N HIS A 138 -13.70 -1.30 -0.75
CA HIS A 138 -14.09 -2.59 -1.31
C HIS A 138 -13.66 -2.77 -2.78
N GLU A 139 -13.06 -3.92 -3.10
CA GLU A 139 -12.44 -4.28 -4.39
C GLU A 139 -11.29 -3.36 -4.87
N GLY A 140 -10.84 -2.42 -4.02
CA GLY A 140 -9.75 -1.50 -4.31
C GLY A 140 -8.55 -1.59 -3.37
N VAL A 141 -7.97 -0.42 -3.08
CA VAL A 141 -6.72 -0.26 -2.32
C VAL A 141 -6.98 0.62 -1.09
N LEU A 142 -6.62 0.13 0.09
CA LEU A 142 -6.60 0.91 1.33
C LEU A 142 -5.15 1.28 1.66
N TYR A 143 -4.84 2.56 1.54
CA TYR A 143 -3.52 3.13 1.79
C TYR A 143 -3.41 3.71 3.18
N VAL A 144 -2.34 3.35 3.89
CA VAL A 144 -1.95 3.93 5.18
C VAL A 144 -0.54 4.53 5.01
N ASP A 145 -0.41 5.85 5.14
CA ASP A 145 0.90 6.46 5.37
C ASP A 145 1.29 6.28 6.84
N GLU A 146 2.58 6.05 7.11
CA GLU A 146 3.15 6.05 8.47
C GLU A 146 2.39 5.09 9.43
N ILE A 147 2.18 3.84 9.00
CA ILE A 147 1.37 2.81 9.71
C ILE A 147 1.88 2.48 11.13
N ASN A 148 3.13 2.81 11.43
CA ASN A 148 3.73 2.78 12.78
C ASN A 148 3.04 3.74 13.77
N LEU A 149 2.40 4.80 13.28
CA LEU A 149 1.72 5.83 14.09
C LEU A 149 0.23 5.55 14.33
N LEU A 150 -0.35 4.48 13.75
CA LEU A 150 -1.75 4.15 13.98
C LEU A 150 -2.03 3.62 15.40
N PRO A 151 -3.21 3.91 15.98
CA PRO A 151 -3.72 3.26 17.18
C PRO A 151 -3.90 1.75 17.01
N ASP A 152 -3.49 0.98 18.01
CA ASP A 152 -3.45 -0.49 18.03
C ASP A 152 -4.83 -1.11 17.68
N ALA A 153 -5.92 -0.58 18.25
CA ALA A 153 -7.27 -1.06 17.98
C ALA A 153 -7.79 -0.75 16.55
N ILE A 154 -7.16 0.18 15.82
CA ILE A 154 -7.41 0.37 14.38
C ILE A 154 -6.56 -0.61 13.58
N VAL A 155 -5.29 -0.78 13.95
CA VAL A 155 -4.35 -1.74 13.35
C VAL A 155 -4.91 -3.15 13.36
N ASP A 156 -5.39 -3.64 14.51
CA ASP A 156 -5.93 -5.00 14.62
C ASP A 156 -7.14 -5.23 13.70
N VAL A 157 -8.11 -4.32 13.70
CA VAL A 157 -9.30 -4.42 12.85
C VAL A 157 -8.93 -4.34 11.36
N LEU A 158 -8.00 -3.46 10.97
CA LEU A 158 -7.52 -3.38 9.57
C LEU A 158 -6.91 -4.71 9.10
N LEU A 159 -6.14 -5.37 9.97
CA LEU A 159 -5.43 -6.61 9.65
C LEU A 159 -6.39 -7.82 9.65
N ASP A 160 -7.30 -7.90 10.62
CA ASP A 160 -8.31 -8.96 10.68
C ASP A 160 -9.32 -8.86 9.51
N VAL A 161 -9.69 -7.64 9.09
CA VAL A 161 -10.52 -7.45 7.90
C VAL A 161 -9.72 -7.72 6.60
N ALA A 162 -8.45 -7.32 6.51
CA ALA A 162 -7.61 -7.64 5.34
C ALA A 162 -7.37 -9.16 5.18
N ALA A 163 -7.25 -9.90 6.29
CA ALA A 163 -7.07 -11.35 6.27
C ALA A 163 -8.37 -12.13 5.96
N SER A 164 -9.51 -11.68 6.51
CA SER A 164 -10.81 -12.36 6.34
C SER A 164 -11.60 -11.91 5.10
N GLY A 165 -11.39 -10.68 4.63
CA GLY A 165 -12.16 -10.04 3.56
C GLY A 165 -13.59 -9.66 3.96
N ILE A 166 -13.91 -9.61 5.26
CA ILE A 166 -15.23 -9.27 5.81
C ILE A 166 -15.06 -8.28 6.95
N ASN A 167 -15.77 -7.15 6.89
CA ASN A 167 -15.88 -6.20 7.99
C ASN A 167 -17.06 -6.59 8.88
N ARG A 168 -16.90 -6.51 10.20
CA ARG A 168 -17.95 -6.80 11.19
C ARG A 168 -17.98 -5.71 12.24
N ILE A 169 -19.18 -5.21 12.51
CA ILE A 169 -19.45 -4.06 13.36
C ILE A 169 -20.48 -4.50 14.38
N GLU A 170 -20.10 -4.47 15.66
CA GLU A 170 -20.94 -4.94 16.75
C GLU A 170 -21.16 -3.83 17.76
N ARG A 171 -22.43 -3.52 18.05
CA ARG A 171 -22.80 -2.43 18.95
C ARG A 171 -24.17 -2.69 19.56
N ASP A 172 -24.28 -2.54 20.88
CA ASP A 172 -25.55 -2.57 21.62
C ASP A 172 -26.40 -3.85 21.34
N GLY A 173 -25.72 -4.99 21.14
CA GLY A 173 -26.33 -6.30 20.83
C GLY A 173 -26.61 -6.56 19.35
N ILE A 174 -26.43 -5.56 18.47
CA ILE A 174 -26.63 -5.67 17.02
C ILE A 174 -25.29 -5.94 16.34
N SER A 175 -25.26 -6.91 15.42
CA SER A 175 -24.09 -7.28 14.61
C SER A 175 -24.40 -7.05 13.13
N HIS A 176 -23.66 -6.16 12.48
CA HIS A 176 -23.72 -5.94 11.04
C HIS A 176 -22.41 -6.39 10.39
N SER A 177 -22.48 -7.00 9.20
CA SER A 177 -21.29 -7.38 8.45
C SER A 177 -21.47 -7.12 6.95
N HIS A 178 -20.36 -6.76 6.30
CA HIS A 178 -20.31 -6.58 4.85
C HIS A 178 -18.97 -7.09 4.32
N ALA A 179 -18.94 -7.47 3.04
CA ALA A 179 -17.69 -7.86 2.41
C ALA A 179 -16.75 -6.66 2.30
N ALA A 180 -15.44 -6.88 2.49
CA ALA A 180 -14.42 -5.84 2.59
C ALA A 180 -13.08 -6.38 2.05
N ARG A 181 -13.05 -6.70 0.76
CA ARG A 181 -11.87 -7.28 0.09
C ARG A 181 -11.07 -6.15 -0.54
N PHE A 182 -9.96 -5.74 0.07
CA PHE A 182 -9.11 -4.66 -0.41
C PHE A 182 -7.63 -5.04 -0.31
N VAL A 183 -6.79 -4.40 -1.12
CA VAL A 183 -5.33 -4.49 -0.98
C VAL A 183 -4.88 -3.47 0.06
N LEU A 184 -4.46 -3.93 1.24
CA LEU A 184 -3.84 -3.08 2.26
C LEU A 184 -2.41 -2.71 1.83
N VAL A 185 -2.09 -1.41 1.80
CA VAL A 185 -0.74 -0.90 1.53
C VAL A 185 -0.34 0.08 2.63
N GLY A 186 0.55 -0.35 3.51
CA GLY A 186 1.10 0.48 4.60
C GLY A 186 2.50 0.98 4.28
N THR A 187 2.83 2.21 4.63
CA THR A 187 4.20 2.76 4.53
C THR A 187 4.77 3.12 5.89
N MET A 188 6.10 3.23 5.98
CA MET A 188 6.79 3.89 7.11
C MET A 188 8.18 4.34 6.72
N ASN A 189 8.65 5.41 7.35
CA ASN A 189 10.09 5.67 7.45
C ASN A 189 10.64 4.93 8.69
N PRO A 190 11.67 4.08 8.59
CA PRO A 190 12.28 3.44 9.77
C PRO A 190 12.86 4.44 10.78
N GLU A 191 13.14 5.67 10.38
CA GLU A 191 13.61 6.76 11.25
C GLU A 191 12.52 7.28 12.21
N GLU A 192 11.23 7.02 11.91
CA GLU A 192 10.07 7.57 12.63
C GLU A 192 9.47 6.57 13.66
N GLY A 193 10.16 5.45 13.89
CA GLY A 193 9.83 4.50 14.94
C GLY A 193 9.92 3.04 14.51
N MET A 194 10.08 2.15 15.49
CA MET A 194 10.02 0.71 15.28
C MET A 194 8.57 0.22 15.13
N LEU A 195 8.38 -0.85 14.38
CA LEU A 195 7.09 -1.51 14.27
C LEU A 195 6.74 -2.30 15.53
N ARG A 196 5.44 -2.36 15.82
CA ARG A 196 4.86 -3.29 16.80
C ARG A 196 4.95 -4.73 16.27
N PRO A 197 5.28 -5.74 17.09
CA PRO A 197 5.35 -7.14 16.65
C PRO A 197 4.07 -7.65 15.97
N GLN A 198 2.89 -7.17 16.40
CA GLN A 198 1.59 -7.49 15.80
C GLN A 198 1.53 -7.12 14.32
N LEU A 199 2.09 -5.96 13.93
CA LEU A 199 2.17 -5.52 12.53
C LEU A 199 3.16 -6.38 11.74
N LEU A 200 4.32 -6.69 12.32
CA LEU A 200 5.33 -7.56 11.70
C LEU A 200 4.78 -8.97 11.42
N ASP A 201 4.05 -9.56 12.36
CA ASP A 201 3.46 -10.89 12.21
C ASP A 201 2.15 -10.89 11.40
N ARG A 202 1.35 -9.81 11.36
CA ARG A 202 0.09 -9.81 10.60
C ARG A 202 0.23 -9.30 9.16
N LEU A 203 1.21 -8.46 8.84
CA LEU A 203 1.44 -8.01 7.46
C LEU A 203 2.02 -9.13 6.58
N GLY A 204 1.52 -9.22 5.34
CA GLY A 204 1.89 -10.27 4.40
C GLY A 204 3.30 -10.13 3.85
N LEU A 205 3.49 -9.09 3.03
CA LEU A 205 4.74 -8.82 2.32
C LEU A 205 5.42 -7.55 2.86
N CYS A 206 6.74 -7.56 2.98
CA CYS A 206 7.56 -6.38 3.23
C CYS A 206 8.48 -6.09 2.05
N VAL A 207 8.65 -4.80 1.75
CA VAL A 207 9.64 -4.28 0.81
C VAL A 207 10.40 -3.15 1.48
N GLN A 208 11.69 -3.34 1.71
CA GLN A 208 12.63 -2.25 1.96
C GLN A 208 12.91 -1.50 0.64
N LEU A 209 12.73 -0.17 0.65
CA LEU A 209 13.18 0.73 -0.40
C LEU A 209 14.34 1.57 0.09
N ASP A 210 15.41 1.61 -0.69
CA ASP A 210 16.55 2.49 -0.45
C ASP A 210 16.65 3.57 -1.53
N ASN A 211 17.34 4.66 -1.23
CA ASN A 211 17.56 5.71 -2.24
C ASN A 211 18.49 5.18 -3.34
N PRO A 212 18.10 5.24 -4.64
CA PRO A 212 18.93 4.73 -5.73
C PRO A 212 20.24 5.51 -5.81
N GLN A 213 21.36 4.81 -5.68
CA GLN A 213 22.70 5.44 -5.66
C GLN A 213 23.27 5.63 -7.08
N ASP A 214 22.83 4.86 -8.06
CA ASP A 214 23.23 5.02 -9.47
C ASP A 214 22.74 6.36 -10.05
N PRO A 215 23.65 7.26 -10.50
CA PRO A 215 23.28 8.51 -11.15
C PRO A 215 22.44 8.34 -12.43
N GLN A 216 22.59 7.23 -13.17
CA GLN A 216 21.84 7.00 -14.41
C GLN A 216 20.36 6.73 -14.11
N LEU A 217 20.07 5.79 -13.22
CA LEU A 217 18.73 5.49 -12.69
C LEU A 217 18.10 6.71 -12.00
N ARG A 218 18.86 7.47 -11.18
CA ARG A 218 18.36 8.74 -10.62
C ARG A 218 17.93 9.71 -11.72
N SER A 219 18.76 9.87 -12.76
CA SER A 219 18.46 10.75 -13.89
C SER A 219 17.24 10.28 -14.68
N SER A 220 17.07 8.96 -14.91
CA SER A 220 15.94 8.42 -15.67
C SER A 220 14.61 8.50 -14.91
N ILE A 221 14.62 8.32 -13.58
CA ILE A 221 13.46 8.55 -12.71
C ILE A 221 13.02 10.02 -12.78
N VAL A 222 13.95 10.97 -12.58
CA VAL A 222 13.62 12.42 -12.62
C VAL A 222 13.13 12.82 -14.02
N LYS A 223 13.79 12.37 -15.10
CA LYS A 223 13.35 12.63 -16.48
C LYS A 223 11.97 12.04 -16.79
N ALA A 224 11.65 10.86 -16.26
CA ALA A 224 10.31 10.26 -16.43
C ALA A 224 9.25 11.07 -15.67
N ARG A 225 9.53 11.51 -14.44
CA ARG A 225 8.61 12.34 -13.67
C ARG A 225 8.35 13.69 -14.33
N LEU A 226 9.41 14.39 -14.77
CA LEU A 226 9.27 15.68 -15.46
C LEU A 226 8.49 15.57 -16.78
N ARG A 227 8.66 14.49 -17.55
CA ARG A 227 7.84 14.24 -18.75
C ARG A 227 6.37 14.06 -18.42
N PHE A 228 6.06 13.32 -17.36
CA PHE A 228 4.71 13.14 -16.87
C PHE A 228 4.10 14.45 -16.34
N ASP A 229 4.88 15.32 -15.69
CA ASP A 229 4.39 16.61 -15.19
C ASP A 229 4.18 17.65 -16.32
N LEU A 230 4.91 17.54 -17.44
CA LEU A 230 4.75 18.38 -18.63
C LEU A 230 3.58 17.93 -19.52
N ASP A 231 3.42 16.62 -19.73
CA ASP A 231 2.28 16.05 -20.44
C ASP A 231 1.80 14.74 -19.78
N PRO A 232 0.87 14.83 -18.80
CA PRO A 232 0.30 13.66 -18.16
C PRO A 232 -0.49 12.77 -19.13
N GLN A 233 -1.00 13.32 -20.24
CA GLN A 233 -1.87 12.60 -21.17
C GLN A 233 -1.04 11.77 -22.15
N GLY A 234 -0.11 12.38 -22.87
CA GLY A 234 0.82 11.68 -23.76
C GLY A 234 1.70 10.69 -23.00
N PHE A 235 2.11 10.99 -21.75
CA PHE A 235 2.84 10.03 -20.93
C PHE A 235 1.99 8.78 -20.63
N VAL A 236 0.77 8.94 -20.13
CA VAL A 236 -0.14 7.80 -19.86
C VAL A 236 -0.48 7.04 -21.15
N GLN A 237 -0.69 7.73 -22.28
CA GLN A 237 -0.93 7.10 -23.59
C GLN A 237 0.27 6.27 -24.05
N SER A 238 1.51 6.79 -23.95
CA SER A 238 2.72 6.05 -24.31
C SER A 238 2.93 4.78 -23.47
N HIS A 239 2.47 4.80 -22.21
CA HIS A 239 2.50 3.67 -21.30
C HIS A 239 1.26 2.77 -21.35
N ALA A 240 0.22 3.13 -22.10
CA ALA A 240 -1.08 2.45 -22.08
C ALA A 240 -1.01 0.99 -22.52
N ALA A 241 -0.22 0.68 -23.56
CA ALA A 241 -0.04 -0.69 -24.04
C ALA A 241 0.56 -1.61 -22.97
N ARG A 242 1.61 -1.14 -22.26
CA ARG A 242 2.23 -1.92 -21.17
C ARG A 242 1.35 -1.97 -19.92
N GLN A 243 0.63 -0.89 -19.56
CA GLN A 243 -0.40 -0.98 -18.51
C GLN A 243 -1.44 -2.06 -18.86
N GLN A 244 -1.90 -2.12 -20.11
CA GLN A 244 -2.92 -3.08 -20.53
C GLN A 244 -2.42 -4.53 -20.55
N GLU A 245 -1.17 -4.77 -20.95
CA GLU A 245 -0.54 -6.09 -20.81
C GLU A 245 -0.49 -6.54 -19.35
N ILE A 246 -0.08 -5.65 -18.43
CA ILE A 246 -0.05 -5.92 -16.99
C ILE A 246 -1.47 -6.19 -16.46
N ARG A 247 -2.49 -5.44 -16.89
CA ARG A 247 -3.91 -5.70 -16.53
C ARG A 247 -4.38 -7.07 -17.01
N GLN A 248 -4.05 -7.46 -18.24
CA GLN A 248 -4.43 -8.76 -18.80
C GLN A 248 -3.77 -9.92 -18.05
N ARG A 249 -2.45 -9.85 -17.81
CA ARG A 249 -1.72 -10.82 -16.97
C ARG A 249 -2.30 -10.89 -15.54
N LEU A 250 -2.66 -9.75 -14.95
CA LEU A 250 -3.23 -9.68 -13.59
C LEU A 250 -4.62 -10.32 -13.52
N ALA A 251 -5.48 -10.07 -14.52
CA ALA A 251 -6.79 -10.71 -14.61
C ALA A 251 -6.69 -12.23 -14.80
N GLN A 252 -5.75 -12.68 -15.64
CA GLN A 252 -5.45 -14.10 -15.81
C GLN A 252 -4.96 -14.72 -14.50
N ALA A 253 -3.92 -14.17 -13.87
CA ALA A 253 -3.37 -14.67 -12.60
C ALA A 253 -4.42 -14.74 -11.48
N ARG A 254 -5.28 -13.72 -11.35
CA ARG A 254 -6.44 -13.72 -10.44
C ARG A 254 -7.42 -14.86 -10.72
N SER A 255 -7.68 -15.17 -11.99
CA SER A 255 -8.54 -16.29 -12.38
C SER A 255 -7.92 -17.64 -11.99
N ARG A 256 -6.62 -17.82 -12.22
CA ARG A 256 -5.86 -19.05 -11.89
C ARG A 256 -5.80 -19.29 -10.37
N CYS A 257 -5.52 -18.26 -9.56
CA CYS A 257 -5.52 -18.38 -8.09
C CYS A 257 -6.90 -18.68 -7.48
N ARG A 258 -8.00 -18.27 -8.14
CA ARG A 258 -9.37 -18.65 -7.74
C ARG A 258 -9.69 -20.11 -8.05
N ASN A 259 -9.02 -20.70 -9.04
CA ASN A 259 -9.22 -22.09 -9.42
C ASN A 259 -8.31 -23.04 -8.62
N ALA A 260 -8.83 -23.54 -7.49
CA ALA A 260 -8.06 -24.36 -6.55
C ALA A 260 -7.44 -25.65 -7.14
N SER A 261 -7.93 -26.15 -8.29
CA SER A 261 -7.38 -27.32 -8.97
C SER A 261 -6.24 -27.00 -9.94
N GLU A 262 -6.02 -25.73 -10.30
CA GLU A 262 -5.03 -25.36 -11.32
C GLU A 262 -3.62 -25.13 -10.76
N LEU A 263 -3.53 -24.72 -9.49
CA LEU A 263 -2.28 -24.42 -8.79
C LEU A 263 -2.31 -25.05 -7.40
N ALA A 264 -2.34 -26.40 -7.38
CA ALA A 264 -2.15 -27.18 -6.17
C ALA A 264 -0.70 -27.03 -5.64
N TRP A 265 -0.55 -27.14 -4.32
CA TRP A 265 0.74 -27.20 -3.64
C TRP A 265 1.20 -28.67 -3.56
N SER A 266 2.42 -28.97 -4.03
CA SER A 266 3.05 -30.29 -3.84
C SER A 266 3.72 -30.39 -2.47
N ASP A 267 4.06 -31.60 -2.03
CA ASP A 267 4.79 -31.82 -0.78
C ASP A 267 6.16 -31.12 -0.81
N ASP A 268 6.90 -31.15 -1.92
CA ASP A 268 8.15 -30.40 -2.12
C ASP A 268 8.00 -28.89 -1.85
N VAL A 269 6.83 -28.32 -2.16
CA VAL A 269 6.54 -26.89 -1.93
C VAL A 269 6.25 -26.62 -0.46
N HIS A 270 5.58 -27.53 0.25
CA HIS A 270 5.40 -27.43 1.70
C HIS A 270 6.73 -27.61 2.44
N GLU A 271 7.56 -28.58 2.05
CA GLU A 271 8.90 -28.79 2.61
C GLU A 271 9.80 -27.57 2.37
N ALA A 272 9.84 -27.04 1.14
CA ALA A 272 10.61 -25.83 0.84
C ALA A 272 10.17 -24.61 1.67
N VAL A 273 8.87 -24.45 1.93
CA VAL A 273 8.36 -23.38 2.80
C VAL A 273 8.76 -23.60 4.26
N ALA A 274 8.59 -24.81 4.80
CA ALA A 274 8.93 -25.13 6.18
C ALA A 274 10.43 -24.94 6.44
N LEU A 275 11.30 -25.39 5.52
CA LEU A 275 12.74 -25.20 5.59
C LEU A 275 13.13 -23.71 5.63
N GLN A 276 12.48 -22.86 4.83
CA GLN A 276 12.72 -21.40 4.84
C GLN A 276 12.24 -20.74 6.13
N CYS A 277 11.05 -21.10 6.64
CA CYS A 277 10.50 -20.52 7.88
C CYS A 277 11.33 -20.92 9.11
N ILE A 278 11.78 -22.19 9.18
CA ILE A 278 12.67 -22.69 10.24
C ILE A 278 14.04 -22.02 10.17
N ALA A 279 14.63 -21.89 8.97
CA ALA A 279 15.94 -21.24 8.80
C ALA A 279 15.92 -19.74 9.16
N ALA A 280 14.78 -19.07 8.96
CA ALA A 280 14.57 -17.68 9.35
C ALA A 280 14.09 -17.48 10.81
N GLN A 281 13.94 -18.58 11.57
CA GLN A 281 13.52 -18.57 12.99
C GLN A 281 12.21 -17.80 13.23
N VAL A 282 11.20 -18.00 12.38
CA VAL A 282 9.91 -17.31 12.52
C VAL A 282 8.96 -18.07 13.46
N ASP A 283 8.33 -17.34 14.37
CA ASP A 283 7.32 -17.87 15.28
C ASP A 283 6.00 -18.19 14.57
N GLY A 284 5.55 -19.44 14.70
CA GLY A 284 4.23 -19.90 14.26
C GLY A 284 4.04 -20.02 12.74
N LEU A 285 2.92 -20.62 12.35
CA LEU A 285 2.67 -21.08 10.98
C LEU A 285 2.16 -20.01 10.01
N ARG A 286 2.21 -18.72 10.37
CA ARG A 286 1.63 -17.66 9.52
C ARG A 286 2.55 -17.28 8.35
N ALA A 287 3.87 -17.32 8.56
CA ALA A 287 4.83 -17.16 7.47
C ALA A 287 4.61 -18.21 6.40
N ASP A 288 4.39 -19.46 6.79
CA ASP A 288 4.16 -20.59 5.88
C ASP A 288 2.90 -20.36 5.02
N LEU A 289 1.78 -20.02 5.64
CA LEU A 289 0.53 -19.72 4.93
C LEU A 289 0.66 -18.53 3.97
N VAL A 290 1.38 -17.48 4.36
CA VAL A 290 1.65 -16.32 3.50
C VAL A 290 2.60 -16.69 2.35
N MET A 291 3.62 -17.52 2.60
CA MET A 291 4.59 -17.95 1.60
C MET A 291 3.97 -18.90 0.57
N LEU A 292 3.13 -19.85 1.01
CA LEU A 292 2.33 -20.72 0.14
C LEU A 292 1.36 -19.92 -0.76
N ARG A 293 0.73 -18.87 -0.21
CA ARG A 293 -0.12 -17.93 -0.96
C ARG A 293 0.70 -17.09 -1.95
N ALA A 294 1.85 -16.58 -1.54
CA ALA A 294 2.71 -15.72 -2.37
C ALA A 294 3.33 -16.51 -3.52
N ALA A 295 3.83 -17.73 -3.26
CA ALA A 295 4.36 -18.63 -4.29
C ALA A 295 3.28 -19.06 -5.29
N ARG A 296 2.02 -19.23 -4.84
CA ARG A 296 0.86 -19.45 -5.73
C ARG A 296 0.56 -18.24 -6.61
N ALA A 297 0.52 -17.05 -6.02
CA ALA A 297 0.30 -15.79 -6.75
C ALA A 297 1.42 -15.53 -7.77
N LEU A 298 2.67 -15.88 -7.43
CA LEU A 298 3.81 -15.77 -8.33
C LEU A 298 3.74 -16.78 -9.49
N ALA A 299 3.43 -18.04 -9.20
CA ALA A 299 3.22 -19.08 -10.22
C ALA A 299 2.11 -18.66 -11.21
N ALA A 300 1.02 -18.09 -10.69
CA ALA A 300 -0.08 -17.56 -11.50
C ALA A 300 0.36 -16.40 -12.40
N TRP A 301 1.15 -15.45 -11.85
CA TRP A 301 1.70 -14.29 -12.57
C TRP A 301 2.72 -14.65 -13.65
N GLN A 302 3.60 -15.62 -13.37
CA GLN A 302 4.62 -16.11 -14.31
C GLN A 302 4.03 -17.00 -15.41
N GLY A 303 2.80 -17.48 -15.25
CA GLY A 303 2.13 -18.39 -16.20
C GLY A 303 2.43 -19.88 -15.96
N SER A 304 3.14 -20.21 -14.88
CA SER A 304 3.57 -21.57 -14.52
C SER A 304 2.39 -22.53 -14.35
N HIS A 305 2.54 -23.79 -14.79
CA HIS A 305 1.51 -24.83 -14.69
C HIS A 305 1.42 -25.50 -13.30
N SER A 306 2.40 -25.28 -12.44
CA SER A 306 2.45 -25.78 -11.06
C SER A 306 3.17 -24.77 -10.17
N ILE A 307 3.06 -24.94 -8.85
CA ILE A 307 3.90 -24.22 -7.88
C ILE A 307 5.21 -25.01 -7.74
N THR A 308 6.35 -24.32 -7.57
CA THR A 308 7.68 -24.94 -7.45
C THR A 308 8.45 -24.34 -6.27
N PRO A 309 9.44 -25.06 -5.71
CA PRO A 309 10.37 -24.50 -4.71
C PRO A 309 11.12 -23.23 -5.20
N ALA A 310 11.28 -23.04 -6.51
CA ALA A 310 11.85 -21.80 -7.05
C ALA A 310 10.94 -20.59 -6.82
N HIS A 311 9.62 -20.73 -6.97
CA HIS A 311 8.68 -19.65 -6.64
C HIS A 311 8.70 -19.34 -5.13
N VAL A 312 8.88 -20.36 -4.29
CA VAL A 312 9.05 -20.19 -2.82
C VAL A 312 10.30 -19.37 -2.51
N ALA A 313 11.44 -19.72 -3.10
CA ALA A 313 12.70 -18.99 -2.91
C ALA A 313 12.64 -17.54 -3.43
N GLU A 314 11.88 -17.26 -4.50
CA GLU A 314 11.71 -15.91 -5.05
C GLU A 314 10.84 -15.01 -4.15
N VAL A 315 9.79 -15.56 -3.50
CA VAL A 315 8.94 -14.78 -2.58
C VAL A 315 9.44 -14.75 -1.13
N ALA A 316 10.27 -15.70 -0.70
CA ALA A 316 10.78 -15.80 0.66
C ALA A 316 11.35 -14.47 1.21
N PRO A 317 12.17 -13.69 0.48
CA PRO A 317 12.63 -12.38 0.96
C PRO A 317 11.50 -11.40 1.28
N LEU A 318 10.43 -11.39 0.49
CA LEU A 318 9.26 -10.52 0.70
C LEU A 318 8.43 -10.94 1.93
N VAL A 319 8.40 -12.23 2.25
CA VAL A 319 7.61 -12.77 3.38
C VAL A 319 8.40 -12.73 4.69
N LEU A 320 9.72 -12.92 4.64
CA LEU A 320 10.57 -13.13 5.82
C LEU A 320 11.31 -11.87 6.30
N GLN A 321 11.54 -10.85 5.45
CA GLN A 321 12.36 -9.67 5.79
C GLN A 321 11.88 -8.92 7.05
N HIS A 322 10.59 -8.95 7.36
CA HIS A 322 9.99 -8.32 8.54
C HIS A 322 9.67 -9.32 9.67
N ARG A 323 9.85 -10.63 9.44
CA ARG A 323 9.53 -11.70 10.40
C ARG A 323 10.76 -12.36 11.02
N ALA A 324 11.87 -12.39 10.28
CA ALA A 324 13.14 -12.90 10.80
C ALA A 324 13.54 -12.12 12.05
N ALA A 325 13.96 -12.85 13.09
CA ALA A 325 14.28 -12.28 14.39
C ALA A 325 15.24 -11.09 14.26
N GLN A 326 14.85 -9.92 14.75
CA GLN A 326 15.81 -8.86 15.03
C GLN A 326 16.74 -9.41 16.12
N PRO A 327 18.07 -9.40 15.94
CA PRO A 327 18.99 -9.91 16.96
C PRO A 327 18.79 -9.08 18.22
N ASP A 328 18.35 -9.72 19.30
CA ASP A 328 17.93 -9.04 20.53
C ASP A 328 19.12 -8.25 21.10
N PRO A 329 19.05 -6.91 21.16
CA PRO A 329 20.17 -6.09 21.62
C PRO A 329 20.49 -6.31 23.12
N GLY A 330 19.63 -7.01 23.87
CA GLY A 330 19.93 -7.48 25.23
C GLY A 330 20.84 -8.71 25.30
N SER A 331 21.01 -9.46 24.20
CA SER A 331 21.78 -10.72 24.14
C SER A 331 23.29 -10.55 23.94
N ALA A 332 23.83 -9.37 24.26
CA ALA A 332 25.27 -9.14 24.34
C ALA A 332 25.86 -9.92 25.52
N SER A 333 26.52 -11.04 25.23
CA SER A 333 27.11 -11.96 26.22
C SER A 333 27.97 -11.24 27.26
N GLN A 334 27.52 -11.21 28.52
CA GLN A 334 28.36 -10.80 29.64
C GLN A 334 29.59 -11.72 29.71
N PRO A 335 30.83 -11.19 29.76
CA PRO A 335 32.03 -12.03 29.87
C PRO A 335 32.08 -12.72 31.24
N GLN A 336 31.56 -13.95 31.32
CA GLN A 336 31.73 -14.79 32.50
C GLN A 336 33.23 -15.09 32.70
N GLN A 337 33.79 -14.52 33.76
CA GLN A 337 35.19 -14.71 34.13
C GLN A 337 35.40 -16.16 34.58
N THR A 338 36.08 -16.96 33.77
CA THR A 338 36.44 -18.34 34.10
C THR A 338 37.50 -18.39 35.20
N PRO A 339 37.24 -19.01 36.37
CA PRO A 339 38.30 -19.37 37.31
C PRO A 339 39.13 -20.50 36.70
N ALA A 340 40.45 -20.33 36.59
CA ALA A 340 41.34 -21.39 36.14
C ALA A 340 41.56 -22.42 37.27
N GLY A 341 41.37 -23.70 36.97
CA GLY A 341 41.55 -24.79 37.92
C GLY A 341 41.73 -26.14 37.23
N THR A 342 42.97 -26.55 37.00
CA THR A 342 43.32 -27.83 36.36
C THR A 342 43.06 -29.03 37.27
N ALA A 343 42.47 -30.10 36.74
CA ALA A 343 42.23 -31.34 37.46
C ALA A 343 43.50 -32.20 37.63
N SER A 344 43.61 -32.92 38.75
CA SER A 344 44.43 -34.14 38.83
C SER A 344 44.08 -35.03 40.05
N ALA A 345 44.28 -36.34 39.87
CA ALA A 345 44.50 -37.41 40.87
C ALA A 345 43.46 -37.70 41.99
N VAL A 346 42.78 -38.86 41.81
CA VAL A 346 42.18 -39.78 42.81
C VAL A 346 43.36 -40.47 43.59
N PRO A 347 43.29 -40.86 44.90
CA PRO A 347 42.31 -41.85 45.41
C PRO A 347 41.91 -41.88 46.92
N ALA A 348 40.99 -42.82 47.20
CA ALA A 348 40.92 -43.71 48.39
C ALA A 348 40.07 -43.36 49.64
N ALA A 349 38.82 -43.84 49.61
CA ALA A 349 38.29 -44.86 50.55
C ALA A 349 37.93 -44.40 52.01
N PRO A 350 37.33 -45.27 52.88
CA PRO A 350 35.92 -44.99 53.25
C PRO A 350 35.51 -45.19 54.72
N SER A 351 34.44 -44.50 55.11
CA SER A 351 33.62 -44.79 56.30
C SER A 351 32.23 -44.13 56.10
N SER A 352 31.09 -44.60 56.60
CA SER A 352 30.55 -45.90 57.01
C SER A 352 29.30 -45.57 57.85
N THR A 353 28.15 -46.22 57.60
CA THR A 353 27.01 -46.37 58.55
C THR A 353 26.30 -45.08 59.07
N ASP A 354 25.00 -45.06 59.37
CA ASP A 354 23.98 -46.11 59.22
C ASP A 354 22.57 -45.58 58.90
N ARG A 355 21.77 -46.49 58.34
CA ARG A 355 20.31 -46.71 58.44
C ARG A 355 19.33 -45.70 59.10
N LYS A 356 18.18 -45.64 58.40
CA LYS A 356 16.77 -45.77 58.87
C LYS A 356 15.99 -44.49 59.22
N ASP A 357 14.82 -44.33 58.57
CA ASP A 357 13.44 -44.67 59.03
C ASP A 357 13.03 -43.86 60.29
N ARG A 358 11.87 -43.21 60.39
CA ARG A 358 10.54 -43.69 59.93
C ARG A 358 9.45 -42.57 59.98
N THR A 359 8.39 -42.70 59.17
CA THR A 359 6.99 -42.22 59.39
C THR A 359 6.67 -40.80 59.91
N GLU A 360 5.94 -40.01 59.10
CA GLU A 360 4.48 -39.71 59.20
C GLU A 360 3.76 -39.56 60.59
N PRO A 361 2.56 -38.91 60.68
CA PRO A 361 1.84 -38.01 59.75
C PRO A 361 1.17 -36.77 60.43
N GLY A 362 0.40 -35.96 59.67
CA GLY A 362 -0.58 -34.96 60.19
C GLY A 362 -0.66 -33.69 59.32
N ILE A 363 -1.64 -33.46 58.42
CA ILE A 363 -3.11 -33.30 58.53
C ILE A 363 -3.55 -31.85 58.88
N GLN A 364 -4.42 -31.29 58.01
CA GLN A 364 -5.22 -30.03 58.14
C GLN A 364 -4.46 -28.69 58.12
N ALA A 365 -5.03 -27.55 57.65
CA ALA A 365 -6.15 -27.34 56.72
C ALA A 365 -6.28 -25.87 56.24
N SER A 366 -6.94 -25.69 55.09
CA SER A 366 -7.89 -24.59 54.74
C SER A 366 -7.45 -23.12 54.55
N ALA A 367 -8.28 -22.43 53.74
CA ALA A 367 -8.59 -21.00 53.71
C ALA A 367 -7.62 -19.98 53.05
N SER A 368 -7.90 -19.68 51.77
CA SER A 368 -7.93 -18.30 51.24
C SER A 368 -9.19 -17.56 51.78
N PRO A 369 -9.39 -16.21 51.68
CA PRO A 369 -9.51 -15.52 50.38
C PRO A 369 -9.18 -13.98 50.36
N SER A 370 -9.59 -13.34 49.24
CA SER A 370 -10.09 -11.96 49.09
C SER A 370 -9.15 -10.73 49.23
N THR A 371 -8.66 -10.27 48.07
CA THR A 371 -8.98 -8.96 47.43
C THR A 371 -9.41 -7.74 48.26
N ALA A 372 -8.79 -6.59 47.99
CA ALA A 372 -9.43 -5.27 48.09
C ALA A 372 -8.82 -4.27 47.06
N SER A 373 -9.65 -3.43 46.43
CA SER A 373 -9.24 -2.42 45.44
C SER A 373 -9.32 -1.00 46.02
N ARG A 374 -8.49 -0.04 45.54
CA ARG A 374 -8.78 1.39 45.76
C ARG A 374 -8.05 2.38 44.84
N GLU A 375 -8.86 3.17 44.14
CA GLU A 375 -8.68 4.58 43.73
C GLU A 375 -9.87 5.37 44.36
N PRO A 376 -10.07 6.70 44.16
CA PRO A 376 -9.23 7.73 43.49
C PRO A 376 -8.93 8.96 44.39
N GLY A 377 -8.27 9.98 43.84
CA GLY A 377 -8.14 11.32 44.45
C GLY A 377 -7.45 12.33 43.52
N ALA A 378 -7.88 13.60 43.49
CA ALA A 378 -7.43 14.60 42.51
C ALA A 378 -7.12 15.98 43.14
N THR A 379 -6.34 16.81 42.42
CA THR A 379 -6.27 18.31 42.36
C THR A 379 -4.82 18.79 42.16
N GLY A 380 -4.60 19.94 41.49
CA GLY A 380 -3.25 20.55 41.39
C GLY A 380 -2.97 21.44 40.17
N SER A 381 -3.27 22.73 40.29
CA SER A 381 -3.18 23.85 39.31
C SER A 381 -1.90 24.06 38.46
N LEU A 382 -2.06 24.91 37.43
CA LEU A 382 -1.04 25.52 36.54
C LEU A 382 0.07 26.32 37.27
N PRO A 383 1.16 26.63 36.55
CA PRO A 383 1.38 28.02 36.14
C PRO A 383 1.66 28.21 34.62
N GLN A 384 1.49 29.44 34.15
CA GLN A 384 1.95 29.94 32.85
C GLN A 384 3.29 30.67 33.04
N ASP A 385 4.24 30.61 32.09
CA ASP A 385 4.74 31.80 31.38
C ASP A 385 5.73 31.46 30.24
N ALA A 386 6.11 32.49 29.47
CA ALA A 386 7.29 32.63 28.61
C ALA A 386 7.47 31.71 27.39
N GLY A 387 7.52 32.32 26.21
CA GLY A 387 8.12 31.74 25.00
C GLY A 387 9.24 32.62 24.44
N PRO A 388 10.16 32.03 23.68
CA PRO A 388 10.69 32.63 22.45
C PRO A 388 10.55 31.62 21.28
N GLY A 389 10.82 31.95 20.02
CA GLY A 389 11.21 33.21 19.38
C GLY A 389 11.68 32.91 17.96
N LEU A 390 11.26 33.68 16.96
CA LEU A 390 11.59 33.39 15.55
C LEU A 390 13.02 33.85 15.22
N GLU A 391 13.95 32.90 15.06
CA GLU A 391 15.30 33.18 14.57
C GLU A 391 15.30 33.57 13.09
N GLN A 392 16.10 34.59 12.75
CA GLN A 392 16.33 35.03 11.37
C GLN A 392 17.53 34.27 10.78
N PRO A 393 17.52 33.91 9.49
CA PRO A 393 18.71 33.36 8.83
C PRO A 393 19.81 34.43 8.74
N PRO A 394 21.10 34.07 8.95
CA PRO A 394 22.19 35.04 9.00
C PRO A 394 22.49 35.67 7.63
N ALA A 395 22.80 36.96 7.64
CA ALA A 395 23.19 37.71 6.44
C ALA A 395 24.59 37.28 5.96
N GLY A 396 24.68 36.78 4.73
CA GLY A 396 25.95 36.32 4.15
C GLY A 396 25.92 35.82 2.70
N TRP A 397 24.80 36.00 1.97
CA TRP A 397 24.70 35.53 0.58
C TRP A 397 25.35 36.54 -0.37
N GLY A 398 26.47 36.12 -0.95
CA GLY A 398 27.23 36.90 -1.93
C GLY A 398 26.47 37.15 -3.23
N GLN A 399 26.97 38.11 -4.01
CA GLN A 399 26.32 38.60 -5.23
C GLN A 399 26.14 37.49 -6.28
N ALA A 400 24.97 37.46 -6.93
CA ALA A 400 24.68 36.50 -7.97
C ALA A 400 25.53 36.75 -9.24
N GLN A 401 26.46 35.86 -9.53
CA GLN A 401 27.10 35.80 -10.85
C GLN A 401 26.14 35.13 -11.84
N ALA A 402 25.81 35.84 -12.93
CA ALA A 402 24.99 35.30 -14.00
C ALA A 402 25.77 34.24 -14.79
N VAL A 403 25.43 32.96 -14.59
CA VAL A 403 25.98 31.86 -15.39
C VAL A 403 25.32 31.89 -16.77
N SER A 404 26.11 31.98 -17.83
CA SER A 404 25.61 32.10 -19.20
C SER A 404 24.92 30.81 -19.67
N SER A 405 23.75 30.95 -20.30
CA SER A 405 23.01 29.84 -20.90
C SER A 405 23.70 29.36 -22.18
N VAL A 406 24.44 28.25 -22.09
CA VAL A 406 24.99 27.55 -23.26
C VAL A 406 23.84 26.87 -24.02
N VAL A 407 23.47 27.46 -25.17
CA VAL A 407 22.53 26.86 -26.11
C VAL A 407 23.26 25.75 -26.87
N PHE A 408 22.82 24.50 -26.69
CA PHE A 408 23.32 23.37 -27.48
C PHE A 408 22.65 23.35 -28.85
N GLU A 409 23.45 23.47 -29.92
CA GLU A 409 22.98 23.31 -31.29
C GLU A 409 22.73 21.83 -31.62
N PRO A 410 21.65 21.48 -32.34
CA PRO A 410 21.23 20.08 -32.52
C PRO A 410 22.27 19.22 -33.24
N GLN A 411 23.11 19.80 -34.10
CA GLN A 411 24.14 19.07 -34.86
C GLN A 411 25.19 18.39 -33.97
N GLN A 412 25.43 18.89 -32.75
CA GLN A 412 26.35 18.25 -31.81
C GLN A 412 25.76 16.98 -31.18
N ALA A 413 24.43 16.90 -31.03
CA ALA A 413 23.76 15.73 -30.47
C ALA A 413 23.84 14.52 -31.42
N ASP A 414 23.63 14.74 -32.72
CA ASP A 414 23.71 13.68 -33.73
C ASP A 414 25.15 13.13 -33.87
N ALA A 415 26.16 14.01 -33.83
CA ALA A 415 27.57 13.59 -33.83
C ALA A 415 27.93 12.70 -32.63
N MET A 416 27.44 13.03 -31.43
CA MET A 416 27.63 12.18 -30.24
C MET A 416 26.84 10.86 -30.33
N ALA A 417 25.65 10.86 -30.96
CA ALA A 417 24.86 9.65 -31.17
C ALA A 417 25.55 8.67 -32.15
N GLN A 418 26.14 9.18 -33.23
CA GLN A 418 26.92 8.37 -34.18
C GLN A 418 28.18 7.80 -33.52
N ALA A 419 28.95 8.60 -32.79
CA ALA A 419 30.13 8.12 -32.04
C ALA A 419 29.78 7.02 -31.01
N ALA A 420 28.63 7.12 -30.35
CA ALA A 420 28.13 6.08 -29.44
C ALA A 420 27.74 4.78 -30.16
N LEU A 421 27.15 4.87 -31.36
CA LEU A 421 26.82 3.72 -32.21
C LEU A 421 28.08 3.01 -32.73
N GLU A 422 29.09 3.75 -33.17
CA GLU A 422 30.38 3.17 -33.60
C GLU A 422 31.12 2.48 -32.45
N ALA A 423 31.13 3.08 -31.26
CA ALA A 423 31.69 2.47 -30.05
C ALA A 423 30.97 1.16 -29.67
N LEU A 424 29.64 1.11 -29.83
CA LEU A 424 28.84 -0.12 -29.63
C LEU A 424 29.16 -1.18 -30.69
N ALA A 425 29.30 -0.81 -31.96
CA ALA A 425 29.67 -1.71 -33.05
C ALA A 425 31.07 -2.33 -32.82
N ALA A 426 32.07 -1.51 -32.47
CA ALA A 426 33.43 -1.95 -32.15
C ALA A 426 33.46 -2.90 -30.94
N LYS A 427 32.65 -2.62 -29.91
CA LYS A 427 32.53 -3.48 -28.71
C LYS A 427 31.87 -4.82 -29.02
N LYS A 428 30.86 -4.84 -29.91
CA LYS A 428 30.21 -6.06 -30.41
C LYS A 428 31.13 -6.91 -31.29
N ALA A 429 31.95 -6.27 -32.13
CA ALA A 429 32.98 -6.95 -32.93
C ALA A 429 34.03 -7.64 -32.05
N ARG A 430 34.54 -6.97 -31.01
CA ARG A 430 35.47 -7.58 -30.04
C ARG A 430 34.85 -8.75 -29.28
N ALA A 431 33.59 -8.66 -28.87
CA ALA A 431 32.90 -9.76 -28.20
C ALA A 431 32.75 -11.01 -29.10
N SER A 432 32.49 -10.82 -30.39
CA SER A 432 32.36 -11.93 -31.34
C SER A 432 33.70 -12.56 -31.76
N GLY A 433 34.83 -11.92 -31.45
CA GLY A 433 36.18 -12.41 -31.73
C GLY A 433 36.78 -13.31 -30.64
N LEU A 434 36.11 -13.46 -29.49
CA LEU A 434 36.55 -14.31 -28.36
C LEU A 434 35.93 -15.71 -28.36
N LEU A 435 35.21 -16.08 -29.43
CA LEU A 435 34.43 -17.31 -29.57
C LEU A 435 34.78 -18.08 -30.87
N ARG A 436 36.07 -18.06 -31.24
CA ARG A 436 36.68 -18.85 -32.32
C ARG A 436 38.08 -19.28 -31.93
#